data_AF-A0A8J8F7L1-F1
#
_entry.id   AF-A0A8J8F7L1-F1
#
_cell.length_a   1.000
_cell.length_b   1.000
_cell.length_c   1.000
_cell.angle_alpha   90.00
_cell.angle_beta   90.00
_cell.angle_gamma   90.00
#
_symmetry.space_group_name_H-M   'P 1'
#
loop_
_entity.id
_entity.type
_entity.pdbx_description
1 polymer ?
#
loop_
_entity_poly.entity_id
_entity_poly.type
_entity_poly.pdbx_seq_one_letter_code
_entity_poly.pdbx_strand_id
1 'polypeptide(L)'
;MIFVTLAFIVGLVYGYAKPGKEKRWELFKKGIVYGIILGIIFGLIGFFVGGPLLFATSAIGIFMEVIILVIIFIAGTFIGDLLEAALKR
;
A
#
# COMPACT_ATOMS: atom_id res chain seq x y z
N MET A 1 -3.95 6.24 11.00
CA MET A 1 -4.70 5.14 11.66
C MET A 1 -5.83 4.62 10.79
N ILE A 2 -6.77 5.45 10.32
CA ILE A 2 -7.87 5.00 9.44
C ILE A 2 -7.40 4.30 8.15
N PHE A 3 -6.45 4.90 7.41
CA PHE A 3 -5.96 4.32 6.14
C PHE A 3 -5.27 2.97 6.32
N VAL A 4 -4.55 2.81 7.45
CA VAL A 4 -3.91 1.54 7.81
C VAL A 4 -4.95 0.45 8.05
N THR A 5 -5.98 0.75 8.84
CA THR A 5 -7.08 -0.20 9.09
C THR A 5 -7.82 -0.53 7.80
N LEU A 6 -8.08 0.46 6.94
CA LEU A 6 -8.71 0.23 5.64
C LEU A 6 -7.84 -0.64 4.74
N ALA A 7 -6.54 -0.35 4.60
CA ALA A 7 -5.62 -1.17 3.80
C ALA A 7 -5.59 -2.62 4.28
N PHE A 8 -5.58 -2.83 5.60
CA PHE A 8 -5.65 -4.16 6.19
C PHE A 8 -6.96 -4.88 5.87
N ILE A 9 -8.11 -4.24 6.09
CA ILE A 9 -9.44 -4.83 5.83
C ILE A 9 -9.59 -5.16 4.34
N VAL A 10 -9.21 -4.23 3.44
CA VAL A 10 -9.29 -4.47 2.00
C VAL A 10 -8.36 -5.61 1.59
N GLY A 11 -7.15 -5.68 2.15
CA GLY A 11 -6.24 -6.81 1.96
C GLY A 11 -6.86 -8.12 2.43
N LEU A 12 -7.44 -8.16 3.63
CA LEU A 12 -8.11 -9.33 4.18
C LEU A 12 -9.24 -9.82 3.29
N VAL A 13 -10.13 -8.92 2.87
CA VAL A 13 -11.25 -9.26 1.96
C VAL A 13 -10.72 -9.75 0.62
N TYR A 14 -9.67 -9.12 0.09
CA TYR A 14 -9.08 -9.47 -1.20
C TYR A 14 -8.46 -10.88 -1.18
N GLY A 15 -7.68 -11.21 -0.15
CA GLY A 15 -7.12 -12.56 0.05
C GLY A 15 -8.21 -13.61 0.24
N TYR A 16 -9.19 -13.35 1.11
CA TYR A 16 -10.30 -14.28 1.34
C TYR A 16 -11.13 -14.56 0.07
N ALA A 17 -11.33 -13.54 -0.79
CA ALA A 17 -12.09 -13.70 -2.02
C ALA A 17 -11.32 -14.43 -3.13
N LYS A 18 -9.98 -14.37 -3.14
CA LYS A 18 -9.11 -14.97 -4.17
C LYS A 18 -7.88 -15.67 -3.55
N PRO A 19 -8.09 -16.72 -2.74
CA PRO A 19 -7.04 -17.37 -1.99
C PRO A 19 -5.93 -17.94 -2.89
N GLY A 20 -4.67 -17.69 -2.53
CA GLY A 20 -3.49 -18.32 -3.14
C GLY A 20 -3.19 -17.93 -4.60
N LYS A 21 -3.98 -17.05 -5.21
CA LYS A 21 -3.73 -16.55 -6.59
C LYS A 21 -2.91 -15.27 -6.62
N GLU A 22 -2.57 -14.72 -5.47
CA GLU A 22 -1.91 -13.43 -5.38
C GLU A 22 -0.39 -13.53 -5.53
N LYS A 23 0.12 -12.85 -6.55
CA LYS A 23 1.55 -12.58 -6.69
C LYS A 23 1.92 -11.38 -5.82
N ARG A 24 2.04 -11.60 -4.50
CA ARG A 24 2.36 -10.57 -3.50
C ARG A 24 3.60 -9.76 -3.82
N TRP A 25 4.60 -10.39 -4.45
CA TRP A 25 5.79 -9.71 -4.96
C TRP A 25 5.51 -8.72 -6.10
N GLU A 26 4.60 -9.07 -7.02
CA GLU A 26 4.17 -8.15 -8.07
C GLU A 26 3.34 -6.99 -7.50
N LEU A 27 2.52 -7.24 -6.47
CA LEU A 27 1.79 -6.20 -5.75
C LEU A 27 2.76 -5.21 -5.08
N PHE A 28 3.81 -5.71 -4.43
CA PHE A 28 4.82 -4.87 -3.82
C PHE A 28 5.57 -4.02 -4.85
N LYS A 29 5.99 -4.62 -5.98
CA LYS A 29 6.61 -3.87 -7.09
C LYS A 29 5.71 -2.77 -7.64
N LYS A 30 4.42 -3.07 -7.85
CA LYS A 30 3.43 -2.05 -8.24
C LYS A 30 3.31 -0.95 -7.19
N GLY A 31 3.31 -1.33 -5.92
CA GLY A 31 3.34 -0.40 -4.78
C GLY A 31 4.51 0.57 -4.83
N ILE A 32 5.73 0.08 -5.13
CA ILE A 32 6.91 0.94 -5.31
C ILE A 32 6.69 1.91 -6.47
N VAL A 33 6.22 1.43 -7.63
CA VAL A 33 5.99 2.27 -8.82
C VAL A 33 4.95 3.35 -8.52
N TYR A 34 3.81 2.99 -7.93
CA TYR A 34 2.78 3.95 -7.56
C TYR A 34 3.24 4.91 -6.46
N GLY A 35 4.02 4.43 -5.49
CA GLY A 35 4.61 5.25 -4.45
C GLY A 35 5.56 6.31 -5.03
N ILE A 36 6.38 5.96 -6.02
CA ILE A 36 7.26 6.90 -6.72
C ILE A 36 6.42 7.93 -7.50
N ILE A 37 5.44 7.47 -8.26
CA ILE A 37 4.57 8.36 -9.05
C ILE A 37 3.85 9.37 -8.14
N LEU A 38 3.20 8.89 -7.08
CA LEU A 38 2.51 9.75 -6.12
C LEU A 38 3.47 10.65 -5.36
N GLY A 39 4.63 10.13 -4.94
CA GLY A 39 5.67 10.91 -4.28
C GLY A 39 6.16 12.07 -5.15
N ILE A 40 6.36 11.85 -6.46
CA ILE A 40 6.72 12.92 -7.39
C ILE A 40 5.58 13.93 -7.53
N ILE A 41 4.33 13.47 -7.72
CA ILE A 41 3.17 14.37 -7.90
C ILE A 41 3.00 15.30 -6.68
N PHE A 42 2.92 14.72 -5.47
CA PHE A 42 2.76 15.49 -4.25
C PHE A 42 4.02 16.26 -3.86
N GLY A 43 5.20 15.72 -4.19
CA GLY A 43 6.47 16.44 -4.08
C GLY A 43 6.45 17.72 -4.90
N LEU A 44 6.08 17.66 -6.17
CA LEU A 44 6.00 18.82 -7.06
C LEU A 44 4.98 19.85 -6.56
N ILE A 45 3.83 19.41 -6.03
CA ILE A 45 2.89 20.32 -5.37
C ILE A 45 3.58 21.01 -4.18
N GLY A 46 4.28 20.26 -3.34
CA GLY A 46 5.07 20.80 -2.23
C GLY A 46 6.15 21.79 -2.69
N PHE A 47 6.78 21.55 -3.83
CA PHE A 47 7.77 22.47 -4.43
C PHE A 47 7.16 23.84 -4.74
N PHE A 48 6.02 23.87 -5.41
CA PHE A 48 5.37 25.13 -5.81
C PHE A 48 4.78 25.90 -4.63
N VAL A 49 4.48 25.22 -3.51
CA VAL A 49 3.91 25.85 -2.31
C VAL A 49 4.98 26.32 -1.32
N GLY A 50 6.08 25.57 -1.17
CA GLY A 50 7.05 25.79 -0.09
C GLY A 50 8.51 25.50 -0.44
N GLY A 51 8.83 25.33 -1.72
CA GLY A 51 10.20 25.18 -2.22
C GLY A 51 10.82 23.79 -2.04
N PRO A 52 12.15 23.67 -2.24
CA PRO A 52 12.85 22.38 -2.35
C PRO A 52 12.75 21.47 -1.11
N LEU A 53 12.72 22.06 0.09
CA LEU A 53 12.62 21.28 1.33
C LEU A 53 11.24 20.63 1.47
N LEU A 54 10.18 21.38 1.12
CA LEU A 54 8.82 20.84 1.16
C LEU A 54 8.59 19.78 0.07
N PHE A 55 9.24 19.94 -1.09
CA PHE A 55 9.30 18.89 -2.12
C PHE A 55 9.85 17.58 -1.56
N ALA A 56 11.05 17.63 -0.98
CA ALA A 56 11.75 16.43 -0.52
C ALA A 56 10.98 15.73 0.61
N THR A 57 10.52 16.49 1.59
CA THR A 57 9.75 15.96 2.73
C THR A 57 8.42 15.36 2.29
N SER A 58 7.67 16.03 1.40
CA SER A 58 6.40 15.52 0.88
C SER A 58 6.60 14.27 0.02
N ALA A 59 7.58 14.27 -0.88
CA ALA A 59 7.84 13.13 -1.76
C ALA A 59 8.24 11.88 -0.97
N ILE A 60 9.16 12.03 -0.01
CA ILE A 60 9.61 10.92 0.85
C ILE A 60 8.46 10.45 1.75
N GLY A 61 7.72 11.38 2.35
CA GLY A 61 6.58 11.05 3.22
C GLY A 61 5.51 10.24 2.49
N ILE A 62 5.08 10.70 1.32
CA ILE A 62 4.08 10.01 0.49
C ILE A 62 4.59 8.65 0.02
N PHE A 63 5.85 8.57 -0.42
CA PHE A 63 6.45 7.29 -0.82
C PHE A 63 6.40 6.28 0.33
N MET A 64 6.88 6.68 1.52
CA MET A 64 6.91 5.81 2.70
C MET A 64 5.50 5.39 3.13
N GLU A 65 4.53 6.30 3.10
CA GLU A 65 3.15 5.99 3.45
C GLU A 65 2.53 4.96 2.50
N VAL A 66 2.73 5.11 1.18
CA VAL A 66 2.27 4.12 0.20
C VAL A 66 2.91 2.76 0.45
N ILE A 67 4.22 2.69 0.70
CA ILE A 67 4.91 1.43 1.00
C ILE A 67 4.35 0.75 2.26
N ILE A 68 4.11 1.52 3.33
CA ILE A 68 3.51 0.99 4.56
C ILE A 68 2.11 0.43 4.27
N LEU A 69 1.28 1.15 3.53
CA LEU A 69 -0.07 0.69 3.19
C LEU A 69 -0.03 -0.59 2.34
N VAL A 70 0.91 -0.71 1.41
CA VAL A 70 1.08 -1.91 0.58
C VAL A 70 1.52 -3.11 1.43
N ILE A 71 2.44 -2.93 2.37
CA ILE A 71 2.88 -4.00 3.28
C ILE A 71 1.70 -4.47 4.15
N ILE A 72 0.93 -3.53 4.70
CA ILE A 72 -0.23 -3.86 5.55
C ILE A 72 -1.33 -4.53 4.74
N PHE A 73 -1.58 -4.06 3.52
CA PHE A 73 -2.48 -4.71 2.59
C PHE A 73 -2.07 -6.17 2.34
N ILE A 74 -0.80 -6.40 1.99
CA ILE A 74 -0.26 -7.75 1.74
C ILE A 74 -0.40 -8.62 2.99
N ALA A 75 -0.11 -8.09 4.19
CA ALA A 75 -0.31 -8.83 5.44
C ALA A 75 -1.79 -9.21 5.65
N GLY A 76 -2.71 -8.30 5.31
CA GLY A 76 -4.14 -8.59 5.26
C GLY A 76 -4.46 -9.75 4.32
N THR A 77 -3.90 -9.76 3.10
CA THR A 77 -4.20 -10.84 2.13
C THR A 77 -3.70 -12.21 2.60
N PHE A 78 -2.55 -12.27 3.29
CA PHE A 78 -2.11 -13.51 3.95
C PHE A 78 -3.14 -14.03 4.95
N ILE A 79 -3.70 -13.16 5.79
CA ILE A 79 -4.69 -13.55 6.81
C ILE A 79 -6.00 -13.97 6.13
N GLY A 80 -6.42 -13.25 5.09
CA GLY A 80 -7.60 -13.60 4.28
C GLY A 80 -7.49 -15.01 3.69
N ASP A 81 -6.34 -15.33 3.09
CA ASP A 81 -6.06 -16.66 2.55
C ASP A 81 -6.13 -17.76 3.63
N LEU A 82 -5.56 -17.49 4.82
CA LEU A 82 -5.58 -18.44 5.94
C LEU A 82 -7.00 -18.67 6.46
N LEU A 83 -7.82 -17.62 6.56
CA LEU A 83 -9.21 -17.72 6.96
C LEU A 83 -10.02 -18.53 5.96
N GLU A 84 -9.81 -18.33 4.66
CA GLU A 84 -10.50 -19.09 3.62
C GLU A 84 -10.15 -20.58 3.71
N ALA A 85 -8.87 -20.91 3.86
CA ALA A 85 -8.39 -22.28 3.98
C ALA A 85 -8.90 -22.98 5.25
N ALA A 86 -9.11 -22.23 6.34
CA ALA A 86 -9.63 -22.75 7.59
C ALA A 86 -11.15 -22.96 7.58
N LEU A 87 -11.90 -22.16 6.83
CA LEU A 87 -13.36 -22.16 6.83
C LEU A 87 -13.99 -23.05 5.74
N LYS A 88 -13.30 -23.26 4.62
CA LYS A 88 -13.76 -24.15 3.53
C LYS A 88 -13.13 -25.54 3.53
N ARG A 89 -12.26 -25.83 4.50
CA ARG A 89 -11.99 -27.21 4.92
C ARG A 89 -13.07 -27.68 5.87
#